data_AF-A0A850QD04-F1
#
_entry.id   AF-A0A850QD04-F1
#
_cell.length_a   1.000
_cell.length_b   1.000
_cell.length_c   1.000
_cell.angle_alpha   90.00
_cell.angle_beta   90.00
_cell.angle_gamma   90.00
#
_symmetry.space_group_name_H-M   'P 1'
#
loop_
_entity.id
_entity.type
_entity.pdbx_description
1 polymer ?
#
loop_
_entity_poly.entity_id
_entity_poly.type
_entity_poly.pdbx_seq_one_letter_code
_entity_poly.pdbx_strand_id
1 'polypeptide(L)'
;MKHEELKQLLLKLHTELASANAMDDELKSLLTELNHDIHHVLSSDQSLNDPVYSALSERSLALSAKFAAQHPKLEPALREIGSMLEKIGV
;
A
#
# COMPACT_ATOMS: atom_id res chain seq x y z
N MET A 1 4.76 13.61 -10.11
CA MET A 1 5.78 13.15 -9.14
C MET A 1 5.18 12.22 -8.10
N LYS A 2 4.13 12.60 -7.36
CA LYS A 2 3.49 11.78 -6.30
C LYS A 2 3.17 10.32 -6.70
N HIS A 3 2.60 10.08 -7.89
CA HIS A 3 2.29 8.71 -8.36
C HIS A 3 3.53 7.84 -8.58
N GLU A 4 4.64 8.44 -9.01
CA GLU A 4 5.88 7.72 -9.26
C GLU A 4 6.57 7.34 -7.96
N GLU A 5 6.57 8.24 -6.97
CA GLU A 5 7.05 7.97 -5.61
C GLU A 5 6.25 6.85 -4.95
N LEU A 6 4.92 6.87 -5.09
CA LEU A 6 4.04 5.83 -4.59
C LEU A 6 4.34 4.46 -5.22
N LYS A 7 4.56 4.41 -6.54
CA LYS A 7 4.97 3.17 -7.24
C LYS A 7 6.31 2.65 -6.74
N GLN A 8 7.29 3.52 -6.51
CA GLN A 8 8.60 3.12 -5.97
C GLN A 8 8.47 2.54 -4.55
N LEU A 9 7.64 3.15 -3.70
CA LEU A 9 7.33 2.66 -2.35
C LEU A 9 6.66 1.28 -2.39
N LEU A 10 5.68 1.10 -3.27
CA LEU A 10 5.00 -0.19 -3.48
C LEU A 10 5.97 -1.28 -3.96
N LEU A 11 6.85 -0.96 -4.90
CA LEU A 11 7.84 -1.90 -5.42
C LEU A 11 8.84 -2.33 -4.33
N LYS A 12 9.28 -1.36 -3.51
CA LYS A 12 10.15 -1.63 -2.36
C LYS A 12 9.45 -2.53 -1.35
N LEU A 13 8.21 -2.20 -0.98
CA LEU A 13 7.40 -3.00 -0.07
C LEU A 13 7.24 -4.44 -0.60
N HIS A 14 6.89 -4.60 -1.88
CA HIS A 14 6.75 -5.91 -2.52
C HIS A 14 8.04 -6.73 -2.51
N THR A 15 9.19 -6.08 -2.71
CA THR A 15 10.51 -6.74 -2.67
C THR A 15 10.87 -7.19 -1.26
N GLU A 16 10.61 -6.34 -0.26
CA GLU A 16 10.83 -6.68 1.15
C GLU A 16 9.89 -7.83 1.59
N LEU A 17 8.66 -7.85 1.08
CA LEU A 17 7.72 -8.94 1.25
C LEU A 17 8.21 -10.26 0.64
N ALA A 18 8.69 -10.22 -0.61
CA ALA A 18 9.20 -11.41 -1.29
C ALA A 18 10.41 -12.01 -0.54
N SER A 19 11.15 -11.16 0.18
CA SER A 19 12.30 -11.55 1.00
C SER A 19 11.89 -12.04 2.41
N ALA A 20 10.68 -11.72 2.87
CA ALA A 20 10.15 -12.13 4.16
C ALA A 20 9.66 -13.59 4.10
N ASN A 21 10.59 -14.52 4.30
CA ASN A 21 10.38 -15.97 4.21
C ASN A 21 9.41 -16.57 5.26
N ALA A 22 8.86 -15.74 6.16
CA ALA A 22 8.01 -16.15 7.28
C ALA A 22 6.73 -15.29 7.36
N MET A 23 6.23 -14.84 6.21
CA MET A 23 5.00 -14.05 6.16
C MET A 23 3.79 -14.96 5.96
N ASP A 24 2.71 -14.68 6.69
CA ASP A 24 1.45 -15.41 6.57
C ASP A 24 0.86 -15.29 5.16
N ASP A 25 0.36 -16.39 4.60
CA ASP A 25 -0.22 -16.44 3.25
C ASP A 25 -1.45 -15.51 3.14
N GLU A 26 -2.23 -15.34 4.21
CA GLU A 26 -3.36 -14.41 4.25
C GLU A 26 -2.88 -12.96 4.12
N LEU A 27 -1.86 -12.57 4.90
CA LEU A 27 -1.27 -11.24 4.83
C LEU A 27 -0.66 -10.97 3.46
N LYS A 28 -0.06 -11.99 2.84
CA LYS A 28 0.48 -11.91 1.49
C LYS A 28 -0.60 -11.68 0.46
N SER A 29 -1.73 -12.38 0.57
CA SER A 29 -2.88 -12.16 -0.30
C SER A 29 -3.42 -10.73 -0.16
N LEU A 30 -3.67 -10.29 1.07
CA LEU A 30 -4.19 -8.94 1.36
C LEU A 30 -3.30 -7.83 0.79
N LEU A 31 -1.98 -7.98 0.91
CA LEU A 31 -1.05 -6.98 0.42
C LEU A 31 -0.89 -7.02 -1.10
N THR A 32 -0.97 -8.21 -1.69
CA THR A 32 -0.98 -8.37 -3.15
C THR A 32 -2.23 -7.75 -3.76
N GLU A 33 -3.40 -7.94 -3.14
CA GLU A 33 -4.65 -7.29 -3.52
C GLU A 33 -4.55 -5.77 -3.40
N LEU A 34 -4.10 -5.24 -2.26
CA LEU A 34 -3.91 -3.80 -2.08
C LEU A 34 -2.99 -3.21 -3.15
N ASN A 35 -1.87 -3.88 -3.45
CA ASN A 35 -0.95 -3.44 -4.48
C ASN A 35 -1.61 -3.42 -5.87
N HIS A 36 -2.39 -4.45 -6.21
CA HIS A 36 -3.14 -4.52 -7.45
C HIS A 36 -4.15 -3.36 -7.56
N ASP A 37 -4.93 -3.12 -6.51
CA ASP A 37 -5.95 -2.08 -6.49
C ASP A 37 -5.32 -0.68 -6.67
N ILE A 38 -4.21 -0.40 -5.96
CA ILE A 38 -3.50 0.87 -6.11
C ILE A 38 -2.95 1.01 -7.54
N HIS A 39 -2.35 -0.04 -8.11
CA HIS A 39 -1.88 0.01 -9.50
C HIS A 39 -3.00 0.24 -10.50
N HIS A 40 -4.16 -0.39 -10.30
CA HIS A 40 -5.32 -0.22 -11.17
C HIS A 40 -5.80 1.23 -11.17
N VAL A 41 -5.92 1.84 -9.98
CA VAL A 41 -6.38 3.23 -9.82
C VAL A 41 -5.36 4.21 -10.41
N LEU A 42 -4.06 3.99 -10.14
CA LEU A 42 -2.99 4.80 -10.72
C LEU A 42 -2.88 4.69 -12.24
N SER A 43 -3.30 3.57 -12.83
CA SER A 43 -3.28 3.36 -14.28
C SER A 43 -4.54 3.88 -14.98
N SER A 44 -5.64 4.00 -14.25
CA SER A 44 -6.94 4.40 -14.78
C SER A 44 -7.09 5.92 -14.98
N ASP A 45 -6.03 6.70 -14.71
CA ASP A 45 -6.03 8.18 -14.73
C ASP A 45 -7.26 8.77 -14.01
N GLN A 46 -7.74 8.04 -12.97
CA GLN A 46 -8.90 8.45 -12.19
C GLN A 46 -8.58 9.77 -11.51
N SER A 47 -9.58 10.67 -11.52
CA SER A 47 -9.41 12.01 -10.95
C SER A 47 -8.92 11.90 -9.51
N LEU A 48 -8.02 12.80 -9.13
CA LEU A 48 -7.40 12.81 -7.80
C LEU A 48 -8.46 12.87 -6.67
N ASN A 49 -9.69 13.31 -6.94
CA ASN A 49 -10.78 13.38 -5.96
C ASN A 49 -11.69 12.13 -5.93
N ASP A 50 -11.20 10.97 -6.37
CA ASP A 50 -11.97 9.73 -6.30
C ASP A 50 -11.96 9.16 -4.86
N PRO A 51 -13.14 8.89 -4.25
CA PRO A 51 -13.25 8.22 -2.94
C PRO A 51 -12.43 6.92 -2.82
N VAL A 52 -12.09 6.31 -3.95
CA VAL A 52 -11.24 5.12 -4.00
C VAL A 52 -9.86 5.35 -3.37
N TYR A 53 -9.24 6.53 -3.55
CA TYR A 53 -7.94 6.82 -2.93
C TYR A 53 -8.01 6.83 -1.40
N SER A 54 -9.09 7.39 -0.84
CA SER A 54 -9.33 7.39 0.62
C SER A 54 -9.57 5.99 1.15
N ALA A 55 -10.34 5.16 0.43
CA ALA A 55 -10.57 3.76 0.81
C ALA A 55 -9.27 2.92 0.78
N LEU A 56 -8.41 3.15 -0.22
CA LEU A 56 -7.09 2.49 -0.31
C LEU A 56 -6.15 2.96 0.79
N SER A 57 -6.18 4.26 1.14
CA SER A 57 -5.45 4.81 2.29
C SER A 57 -5.84 4.08 3.57
N GLU A 58 -7.13 4.04 3.90
CA GLU A 58 -7.63 3.38 5.11
C GLU A 58 -7.21 1.91 5.17
N ARG A 59 -7.32 1.17 4.05
CA ARG A 59 -6.85 -0.21 3.95
C ARG A 59 -5.35 -0.34 4.18
N SER A 60 -4.53 0.54 3.60
CA SER A 60 -3.08 0.52 3.78
C SER A 60 -2.68 0.81 5.22
N LEU A 61 -3.35 1.76 5.88
CA LEU A 61 -3.13 2.08 7.30
C LEU A 61 -3.60 0.94 8.23
N ALA A 62 -4.72 0.30 7.92
CA ALA A 62 -5.19 -0.86 8.67
C ALA A 62 -4.22 -2.04 8.55
N LEU A 63 -3.67 -2.28 7.35
CA LEU A 63 -2.61 -3.27 7.15
C LEU A 63 -1.32 -2.87 7.86
N SER A 64 -0.91 -1.59 7.84
CA SER A 64 0.30 -1.16 8.56
C SER A 64 0.18 -1.46 10.07
N ALA A 65 -0.99 -1.25 10.67
CA ALA A 65 -1.25 -1.60 12.07
C ALA A 65 -1.17 -3.11 12.34
N LYS A 66 -1.67 -3.96 11.43
CA LYS A 66 -1.53 -5.43 11.53
C LYS A 66 -0.07 -5.87 11.40
N PHE A 67 0.66 -5.27 10.47
CA PHE A 67 2.07 -5.58 10.22
C PHE A 67 2.98 -5.04 11.32
N ALA A 68 2.61 -4.00 12.06
CA ALA A 68 3.40 -3.50 13.20
C ALA A 68 3.72 -4.60 14.24
N ALA A 69 2.79 -5.55 14.43
CA ALA A 69 2.95 -6.65 15.38
C ALA A 69 3.75 -7.84 14.79
N GLN A 70 3.55 -8.18 13.51
CA GLN A 70 4.10 -9.39 12.90
C GLN A 70 5.36 -9.13 12.04
N HIS A 71 5.41 -7.98 11.38
CA HIS A 71 6.45 -7.56 10.44
C HIS A 71 6.75 -6.06 10.59
N PRO A 72 7.34 -5.63 11.72
CA PRO A 72 7.58 -4.21 12.02
C PRO A 72 8.49 -3.50 11.01
N LYS A 73 9.24 -4.24 10.18
CA LYS A 73 10.04 -3.68 9.08
C LYS A 73 9.19 -3.16 7.92
N LEU A 74 8.00 -3.73 7.70
CA LEU A 74 7.09 -3.40 6.61
C LEU A 74 6.07 -2.30 6.99
N GLU A 75 5.84 -2.10 8.30
CA GLU A 75 4.93 -1.07 8.81
C GLU A 75 5.22 0.34 8.28
N PRO A 76 6.48 0.84 8.29
CA PRO A 76 6.76 2.21 7.88
C PRO A 76 6.41 2.45 6.42
N ALA A 77 6.72 1.47 5.54
CA ALA A 77 6.43 1.56 4.13
C ALA A 77 4.92 1.55 3.85
N LEU A 78 4.15 0.66 4.51
CA LEU A 78 2.68 0.63 4.40
C LEU A 78 2.02 1.91 4.92
N ARG A 79 2.55 2.46 6.02
CA ARG A 79 2.04 3.70 6.60
C ARG A 79 2.30 4.90 5.68
N GLU A 80 3.47 4.94 5.06
CA GLU A 80 3.83 5.97 4.10
C GLU A 80 2.95 5.88 2.83
N ILE A 81 2.71 4.67 2.32
CA ILE A 81 1.78 4.42 1.20
C ILE A 81 0.37 4.95 1.54
N GLY A 82 -0.18 4.60 2.70
CA GLY A 82 -1.49 5.08 3.14
C GLY A 82 -1.55 6.60 3.24
N SER A 83 -0.53 7.21 3.85
CA SER A 83 -0.43 8.67 3.97
C SER A 83 -0.32 9.37 2.60
N MET A 84 0.34 8.75 1.62
CA MET A 84 0.42 9.29 0.27
C MET A 84 -0.91 9.19 -0.47
N LEU A 85 -1.60 8.05 -0.34
CA LEU A 85 -2.94 7.83 -0.92
C LEU A 85 -3.95 8.82 -0.34
N GLU A 86 -3.91 9.07 0.97
CA GLU A 86 -4.75 10.08 1.62
C GLU A 86 -4.49 11.48 1.05
N LYS A 87 -3.22 11.88 0.89
CA LYS A 87 -2.83 13.16 0.28
C LYS A 87 -3.14 13.28 -1.22
N ILE A 88 -3.50 12.17 -1.87
CA ILE A 88 -3.93 12.15 -3.26
C ILE A 88 -5.45 12.29 -3.32
N GLY A 89 -6.18 11.58 -2.45
CA GLY A 89 -7.65 11.57 -2.38
C GLY A 89 -8.30 12.79 -1.70
N VAL A 90 -7.51 13.60 -1.00
CA VAL A 90 -7.92 14.84 -0.29
C VAL A 90 -7.59 16.09 -1.09
#